data_AF-A0A932FFA5-F1
#
_entry.id   AF-A0A932FFA5-F1
#
_cell.length_a   1.000
_cell.length_b   1.000
_cell.length_c   1.000
_cell.angle_alpha   90.00
_cell.angle_beta   90.00
_cell.angle_gamma   90.00
#
_symmetry.space_group_name_H-M   'P 1'
#
loop_
_entity.id
_entity.type
_entity.pdbx_description
1 polymer ?
#
loop_
_entity_poly.entity_id
_entity_poly.type
_entity_poly.pdbx_seq_one_letter_code
_entity_poly.pdbx_strand_id
1 'polypeptide(L)' 'MGQVTIYLDKDTEQEARAAARAEGVPLSKWVARQLRGRPRGEWPQAVRALAGSWVDAPSLKTIRRYKAKDIGSDRV' A
#
# COMPACT_ATOMS: atom_id res chain seq x y z
N MET A 1 10.85 -19.40 17.18
CA MET A 1 10.45 -17.98 17.03
C MET A 1 11.63 -17.23 16.43
N GLY A 2 11.41 -16.35 15.45
CA GLY A 2 12.48 -15.56 14.84
C GLY A 2 12.73 -14.27 15.61
N GLN A 3 13.99 -14.00 15.96
CA GLN A 3 14.43 -12.71 16.48
C GLN A 3 15.05 -11.89 15.34
N VAL A 4 14.68 -10.61 15.26
CA VAL A 4 15.24 -9.68 14.26
C VAL A 4 15.79 -8.47 15.00
N THR A 5 17.03 -8.10 14.68
CA THR A 5 17.62 -6.82 15.08
C THR A 5 17.50 -5.87 13.90
N ILE A 6 16.88 -4.71 14.13
CA ILE A 6 16.75 -3.65 13.12
C ILE A 6 17.43 -2.39 13.64
N TYR A 7 18.12 -1.69 12.75
CA TYR A 7 18.62 -0.35 13.04
C TYR A 7 17.55 0.65 12.64
N LEU A 8 17.19 1.53 13.57
CA LEU A 8 16.32 2.67 13.34
C LEU A 8 17.13 3.93 13.66
N ASP A 9 16.90 4.99 12.91
CA ASP A 9 17.36 6.29 13.35
C ASP A 9 16.63 6.71 14.64
N LYS A 10 17.21 7.69 15.32
CA LYS A 10 16.78 8.13 16.65
C LYS A 10 15.34 8.66 16.65
N ASP A 11 14.91 9.28 15.55
CA ASP A 11 13.59 9.91 15.46
C ASP A 11 12.53 8.82 15.23
N THR A 12 12.79 7.91 14.29
CA THR A 12 11.93 6.74 14.05
C THR A 12 11.76 5.86 15.29
N GLU A 13 12.83 5.64 16.06
CA GLU A 13 12.74 4.86 17.31
C GLU A 13 11.82 5.54 18.33
N GLN A 14 11.96 6.86 18.49
CA GLN A 14 11.15 7.65 19.43
C GLN A 14 9.67 7.63 19.05
N GLU A 15 9.37 7.85 17.77
CA GLU A 15 8.00 7.78 17.25
C GLU A 15 7.38 6.40 17.48
N ALA A 16 8.12 5.33 17.17
CA ALA A 16 7.65 3.96 17.38
C ALA A 16 7.35 3.68 18.88
N ARG A 17 8.21 4.15 19.79
CA ARG A 17 7.99 4.03 21.25
C ARG A 17 6.82 4.87 21.73
N ALA A 18 6.61 6.07 21.18
CA ALA A 18 5.49 6.92 21.53
C ALA A 18 4.17 6.28 21.09
N ALA A 19 4.10 5.80 19.84
CA ALA A 19 2.92 5.11 19.30
C ALA A 19 2.59 3.82 20.07
N ALA A 20 3.60 2.99 20.36
CA ALA A 20 3.41 1.77 21.15
C ALA A 20 2.86 2.07 22.56
N ARG A 21 3.36 3.13 23.22
CA ARG A 21 2.87 3.59 24.52
C ARG A 21 1.44 4.12 24.44
N ALA A 22 1.11 4.92 23.44
CA ALA A 22 -0.24 5.44 23.22
C ALA A 22 -1.27 4.31 23.00
N GLU A 23 -0.85 3.22 22.35
CA GLU A 23 -1.68 2.01 22.15
C GLU A 23 -1.61 1.01 23.32
N GLY A 24 -0.82 1.27 24.36
CA GLY A 24 -0.71 0.39 25.54
C GLY A 24 -0.09 -0.99 25.25
N VAL A 25 0.74 -1.11 24.21
CA VAL A 25 1.35 -2.39 23.79
C VAL A 25 2.88 -2.33 23.80
N PRO A 26 3.58 -3.46 24.04
CA PRO A 26 5.03 -3.50 23.92
C PRO A 26 5.52 -3.14 22.51
N LEU A 27 6.66 -2.44 22.43
CA LEU A 27 7.26 -1.99 21.15
C LEU A 27 7.41 -3.14 20.14
N SER A 28 7.89 -4.31 20.57
CA SER A 28 8.06 -5.47 19.70
C SER A 28 6.73 -5.95 19.09
N LYS A 29 5.65 -5.96 19.89
CA LYS A 29 4.29 -6.32 19.43
C LYS A 29 3.73 -5.26 18.50
N TRP A 30 3.99 -3.99 18.78
CA TRP A 30 3.59 -2.86 17.94
C TRP A 30 4.27 -2.94 16.56
N VAL A 31 5.60 -3.08 16.52
CA VAL A 31 6.36 -3.23 15.27
C VAL A 31 5.87 -4.44 14.47
N ALA A 32 5.65 -5.58 15.11
CA ALA A 32 5.12 -6.77 14.45
C ALA A 32 3.70 -6.57 13.88
N ARG A 33 2.87 -5.71 14.48
CA ARG A 33 1.55 -5.33 13.94
C ARG A 33 1.70 -4.41 12.74
N GLN A 34 2.59 -3.42 12.79
CA GLN A 34 2.83 -2.52 11.66
C GLN A 34 3.33 -3.27 10.43
N LEU A 35 4.20 -4.28 10.63
CA LEU A 35 4.69 -5.13 9.55
C LEU A 35 3.59 -6.02 8.93
N ARG A 36 2.60 -6.47 9.73
CA ARG A 36 1.43 -7.20 9.23
C ARG A 36 0.38 -6.29 8.58
N GLY A 37 0.24 -5.07 9.09
CA GLY A 37 -0.79 -4.11 8.71
C GLY A 37 -0.52 -3.38 7.39
N ARG A 38 0.66 -3.54 6.78
CA ARG A 38 0.90 -3.17 5.39
C ARG A 38 0.58 -4.39 4.50
N PRO A 39 -0.61 -4.51 3.91
CA PRO A 39 -0.80 -5.42 2.80
C PRO A 39 0.09 -4.92 1.65
N ARG A 40 1.28 -5.51 1.51
CA ARG A 40 2.11 -5.33 0.32
C ARG A 40 1.37 -6.02 -0.83
N GLY A 41 0.47 -5.30 -1.49
CA GLY A 41 -0.21 -5.77 -2.70
C GLY A 41 -1.73 -5.61 -2.75
N GLU A 42 -2.40 -5.17 -1.67
CA GLU A 42 -3.83 -4.91 -1.73
C GLU A 42 -4.15 -3.42 -1.72
N TRP A 43 -4.96 -3.02 -2.69
CA TRP A 43 -5.56 -1.69 -2.70
C TRP A 43 -6.49 -1.51 -1.50
N PRO A 44 -6.48 -0.33 -0.84
CA PRO A 44 -7.45 -0.01 0.20
C PRO A 44 -8.88 -0.24 -0.31
N GLN A 45 -9.79 -0.64 0.59
CA GLN A 45 -11.19 -0.90 0.22
C GLN A 45 -11.83 0.29 -0.50
N ALA A 46 -11.55 1.51 -0.05
CA ALA A 46 -12.01 2.73 -0.71
C ALA A 46 -11.56 2.80 -2.18
N VAL A 47 -10.34 2.41 -2.49
CA VAL A 47 -9.83 2.39 -3.87
C VAL A 47 -10.45 1.25 -4.67
N ARG A 48 -10.62 0.06 -4.07
CA ARG A 48 -11.32 -1.06 -4.72
C ARG A 48 -12.77 -0.72 -5.08
N ALA A 49 -13.46 0.03 -4.22
CA ALA A 49 -14.84 0.46 -4.44
C ALA A 49 -14.98 1.47 -5.60
N LEU A 50 -13.90 2.13 -6.01
CA LEU A 50 -13.93 3.03 -7.16
C LEU A 50 -13.95 2.30 -8.50
N ALA A 51 -13.57 1.02 -8.54
CA ALA A 51 -13.57 0.24 -9.78
C ALA A 51 -15.01 0.12 -10.33
N GLY A 52 -15.26 0.72 -11.50
CA GLY A 52 -16.58 0.73 -12.13
C GLY A 52 -17.54 1.80 -11.60
N SER A 53 -17.10 2.69 -10.71
CA SER A 53 -17.92 3.78 -10.17
C SER A 53 -18.08 4.98 -11.11
N TRP A 54 -17.28 5.07 -12.18
CA TRP A 54 -17.40 6.13 -13.17
C TRP A 54 -18.66 5.97 -14.02
N VAL A 55 -19.58 6.92 -13.85
CA VAL A 55 -20.88 6.98 -14.56
C VAL A 55 -20.70 7.15 -16.07
N ASP A 56 -19.64 7.82 -16.49
CA ASP A 56 -19.29 8.17 -17.86
C ASP A 56 -18.17 7.28 -18.44
N ALA A 57 -17.85 6.16 -17.79
CA ALA A 57 -16.82 5.25 -18.27
C ALA A 57 -17.16 4.72 -19.68
N PRO A 58 -16.25 4.83 -20.67
CA PRO A 58 -16.52 4.35 -22.02
C PRO A 58 -16.64 2.83 -22.04
N SER A 59 -17.58 2.32 -22.85
CA SER A 59 -17.74 0.87 -23.02
C SER A 59 -16.51 0.24 -23.66
N LEU A 60 -16.25 -1.06 -23.38
CA LEU A 60 -15.15 -1.81 -24.00
C LEU A 60 -15.18 -1.75 -25.53
N LYS A 61 -16.38 -1.73 -26.14
CA LYS A 61 -16.54 -1.56 -27.60
C LYS A 61 -16.06 -0.19 -28.07
N THR A 62 -16.27 0.86 -27.29
CA THR A 62 -15.81 2.23 -27.60
C THR A 62 -14.31 2.35 -27.45
N ILE A 63 -13.74 1.82 -26.37
CA ILE A 63 -12.30 1.79 -26.13
C ILE A 63 -11.58 1.02 -27.26
N ARG A 64 -12.09 -0.17 -27.62
CA ARG A 64 -11.49 -1.01 -28.67
C ARG A 64 -11.77 -0.52 -30.09
N ARG A 65 -12.66 0.46 -30.28
CA ARG A 65 -12.97 1.04 -31.60
C ARG A 65 -11.75 1.73 -32.19
N TYR A 66 -10.92 2.33 -31.33
CA TYR A 66 -9.63 2.88 -31.69
C TYR A 66 -8.55 1.88 -31.28
N LYS A 67 -8.26 0.90 -32.15
CA LYS A 67 -7.02 0.12 -32.04
C LYS A 67 -5.86 1.06 -32.38
N ALA A 68 -5.50 1.95 -31.46
CA ALA A 68 -4.22 2.63 -31.55
C ALA A 68 -3.12 1.56 -31.57
N LYS A 69 -2.17 1.69 -32.50
CA LYS A 69 -1.01 0.80 -32.57
C LYS A 69 -0.27 0.97 -31.25
N ASP A 70 -0.06 -0.14 -30.55
CA ASP A 70 0.66 -0.12 -29.27
C ASP A 70 2.04 0.52 -29.49
N ILE A 71 2.31 1.60 -28.76
CA ILE A 71 3.61 2.25 -28.81
C ILE A 71 4.53 1.40 -27.95
N GLY A 72 5.40 0.62 -28.59
CA GLY A 72 6.40 -0.17 -27.90
C GLY A 72 7.14 0.74 -26.92
N SER A 73 7.19 0.36 -25.64
CA SER A 73 7.93 1.07 -24.61
C SER A 73 9.41 1.05 -25.00
N ASP A 74 9.86 2.09 -25.70
CA ASP A 74 11.27 2.31 -25.92
C ASP A 74 11.86 2.75 -24.58
N ARG A 75 12.48 1.80 -23.89
CA ARG A 75 13.24 2.08 -22.67
C ARG A 75 14.49 2.84 -23.11
N VAL A 76 14.52 4.14 -22.82
CA VAL A 76 15.74 4.96 -22.78
C VAL A 76 16.48 4.70 -21.47
#